data_AF-A0A8H5SXW7-F1
#
_entry.id   AF-A0A8H5SXW7-F1
#
_cell.length_a   1.000
_cell.length_b   1.000
_cell.length_c   1.000
_cell.angle_alpha   90.00
_cell.angle_beta   90.00
_cell.angle_gamma   90.00
#
_symmetry.space_group_name_H-M   'P 1'
#
loop_
_entity.id
_entity.type
_entity.pdbx_description
1 polymer ?
#
loop_
_entity_poly.entity_id
_entity_poly.type
_entity_poly.pdbx_seq_one_letter_code
_entity_poly.pdbx_strand_id
1 'polypeptide(L)'
;MATTATALISTTIDDLEAAVYSYRAVQGDNALHAAIHEGGRNLFLVGRALEAAKTELGGRDLGGDAQSTMDLLKQCKANAELSKNIFKAIALAPEASRSQRYKEVVRQEGNGSTIEVLVTGMINYVRLLAENDAVRAGIQDQVTALREAIGRLSAMESCMPEP
;
A
#
# COMPACT_ATOMS: atom_id res chain seq x y z
N MET A 1 11.88 2.20 23.65
CA MET A 1 10.64 1.40 23.78
C MET A 1 10.56 0.50 22.55
N ALA A 2 10.24 -0.77 22.70
CA ALA A 2 10.05 -1.67 21.56
C ALA A 2 8.81 -1.22 20.77
N THR A 3 8.92 -1.09 19.44
CA THR A 3 7.76 -0.78 18.60
C THR A 3 6.86 -2.00 18.54
N THR A 4 5.58 -1.83 18.90
CA THR A 4 4.59 -2.93 18.84
C THR A 4 4.01 -3.07 17.43
N ALA A 5 3.46 -4.24 17.14
CA ALA A 5 2.75 -4.49 15.89
C ALA A 5 1.61 -3.49 15.67
N THR A 6 0.80 -3.24 16.69
CA THR A 6 -0.31 -2.27 16.65
C THR A 6 0.15 -0.85 16.37
N ALA A 7 1.31 -0.44 16.91
CA ALA A 7 1.88 0.88 16.65
C ALA A 7 2.33 1.01 15.19
N LEU A 8 3.04 0.01 14.65
CA LEU A 8 3.44 -0.02 13.24
C LEU A 8 2.24 -0.07 12.29
N ILE A 9 1.22 -0.89 12.60
CA ILE A 9 -0.02 -0.94 11.81
C ILE A 9 -0.69 0.45 11.81
N SER A 10 -0.76 1.13 12.96
CA SER A 10 -1.35 2.46 13.05
C SER A 10 -0.61 3.48 12.17
N THR A 11 0.72 3.55 12.26
CA THR A 11 1.50 4.46 11.40
C THR A 11 1.37 4.10 9.92
N THR A 12 1.27 2.80 9.60
CA THR A 12 1.05 2.35 8.21
C THR A 12 -0.31 2.81 7.69
N ILE A 13 -1.36 2.75 8.52
CA ILE A 13 -2.69 3.27 8.19
C ILE A 13 -2.61 4.77 7.93
N ASP A 14 -1.96 5.54 8.81
CA ASP A 14 -1.80 7.00 8.63
C ASP A 14 -1.11 7.34 7.30
N ASP A 15 -0.06 6.59 6.94
CA ASP A 15 0.64 6.76 5.66
C ASP A 15 -0.26 6.42 4.45
N LEU A 16 -1.06 5.36 4.55
CA LEU A 16 -2.02 4.97 3.51
C LEU A 16 -3.15 5.99 3.35
N GLU A 17 -3.68 6.54 4.44
CA GLU A 17 -4.70 7.59 4.41
C GLU A 17 -4.17 8.85 3.73
N ALA A 18 -2.94 9.26 4.05
CA ALA A 18 -2.28 10.39 3.41
C ALA A 18 -2.03 10.15 1.90
N ALA A 19 -1.65 8.92 1.54
CA ALA A 19 -1.49 8.52 0.14
C ALA A 19 -2.82 8.55 -0.63
N VAL A 20 -3.89 7.98 -0.06
CA VAL A 20 -5.24 7.98 -0.64
C VAL A 20 -5.78 9.41 -0.77
N TYR A 21 -5.56 10.26 0.24
CA TYR A 21 -5.94 11.67 0.17
C TYR A 21 -5.27 12.38 -1.01
N SER A 22 -3.97 12.15 -1.21
CA SER A 22 -3.22 12.73 -2.32
C SER A 22 -3.66 12.15 -3.67
N TYR A 23 -3.94 10.85 -3.73
CA TYR A 23 -4.50 10.20 -4.93
C TYR A 23 -5.84 10.79 -5.35
N ARG A 24 -6.73 11.12 -4.40
CA ARG A 24 -8.04 11.74 -4.71
C ARG A 24 -7.92 13.05 -5.48
N ALA A 25 -6.82 13.79 -5.30
CA ALA A 25 -6.57 15.03 -6.05
C ALA A 25 -6.22 14.80 -7.53
N VAL A 26 -5.81 13.57 -7.90
CA VAL A 26 -5.39 13.19 -9.25
C VAL A 26 -6.23 12.06 -9.85
N GLN A 27 -7.25 11.58 -9.15
CA GLN A 27 -8.02 10.39 -9.54
C GLN A 27 -8.74 10.51 -10.90
N GLY A 28 -9.06 11.74 -11.33
CA GLY A 28 -9.71 12.04 -12.62
C GLY A 28 -8.75 12.41 -13.76
N ASP A 29 -7.44 12.33 -13.51
CA ASP A 29 -6.42 12.70 -14.48
C ASP A 29 -6.14 11.53 -15.45
N ASN A 30 -6.71 11.60 -16.64
CA ASN A 30 -6.56 10.55 -17.66
C ASN A 30 -5.16 10.54 -18.32
N ALA A 31 -4.29 11.50 -18.02
CA ALA A 31 -2.90 11.49 -18.49
C ALA A 31 -2.01 10.57 -17.65
N LEU A 32 -2.46 10.19 -16.45
CA LEU A 32 -1.80 9.21 -15.60
C LEU A 32 -2.09 7.79 -16.11
N HIS A 33 -1.10 6.92 -15.95
CA HIS A 33 -1.23 5.53 -16.37
C HIS A 33 -2.30 4.78 -15.57
N ALA A 34 -3.03 3.86 -16.20
CA ALA A 34 -4.10 3.10 -15.55
C ALA A 34 -3.62 2.35 -14.28
N ALA A 35 -2.37 1.85 -14.29
CA ALA A 35 -1.75 1.20 -13.14
C ALA A 35 -1.61 2.13 -11.92
N ILE A 36 -1.40 3.43 -12.13
CA ILE A 36 -1.36 4.42 -11.04
C ILE A 36 -2.72 4.55 -10.38
N HIS A 37 -3.79 4.60 -11.18
CA HIS A 37 -5.14 4.65 -10.63
C HIS A 37 -5.53 3.37 -9.91
N GLU A 38 -5.16 2.20 -10.47
CA GLU A 38 -5.41 0.93 -9.81
C GLU A 38 -4.62 0.82 -8.50
N GLY A 39 -3.36 1.25 -8.49
CA GLY A 39 -2.57 1.37 -7.27
C GLY A 39 -3.25 2.23 -6.20
N GLY A 40 -3.70 3.43 -6.57
CA GLY A 40 -4.42 4.34 -5.67
C GLY A 40 -5.70 3.75 -5.08
N ARG A 41 -6.50 3.04 -5.89
CA ARG A 41 -7.70 2.33 -5.41
C ARG A 41 -7.35 1.20 -4.43
N ASN A 42 -6.28 0.47 -4.70
CA ASN A 42 -5.87 -0.67 -3.89
C ASN A 42 -5.21 -0.25 -2.56
N LEU A 43 -4.57 0.92 -2.48
CA LEU A 43 -4.13 1.50 -1.21
C LEU A 43 -5.27 1.63 -0.20
N PHE A 44 -6.46 2.04 -0.67
CA PHE A 44 -7.64 2.13 0.19
C PHE A 44 -8.07 0.76 0.72
N LEU A 45 -8.02 -0.29 -0.11
CA LEU A 45 -8.37 -1.65 0.32
C LEU A 45 -7.36 -2.20 1.33
N VAL A 46 -6.06 -1.96 1.12
CA VAL A 46 -5.00 -2.32 2.08
C VAL A 46 -5.25 -1.63 3.42
N GLY A 47 -5.53 -0.32 3.41
CA GLY A 47 -5.81 0.44 4.63
C GLY A 47 -6.99 -0.15 5.42
N ARG A 48 -8.10 -0.47 4.74
CA ARG A 48 -9.25 -1.12 5.38
C ARG A 48 -8.93 -2.49 5.99
N ALA A 49 -8.07 -3.27 5.35
CA ALA A 49 -7.66 -4.57 5.88
C ALA A 49 -6.78 -4.41 7.13
N LEU A 50 -5.87 -3.43 7.14
CA LEU A 50 -5.04 -3.12 8.29
C LEU A 50 -5.85 -2.58 9.47
N GLU A 51 -6.87 -1.75 9.22
CA GLU A 51 -7.79 -1.27 10.25
C GLU A 51 -8.55 -2.42 10.92
N ALA A 52 -9.05 -3.35 10.11
CA ALA A 52 -9.73 -4.55 10.60
C ALA A 52 -8.77 -5.43 11.41
N ALA A 53 -7.55 -5.68 10.91
CA ALA A 53 -6.54 -6.45 11.65
C ALA A 53 -6.18 -5.79 12.99
N LYS A 54 -5.98 -4.47 13.01
CA LYS A 54 -5.71 -3.70 14.23
C LYS A 54 -6.83 -3.85 15.26
N THR A 55 -8.08 -3.80 14.79
CA THR A 55 -9.27 -3.97 15.63
C THR A 55 -9.31 -5.37 16.25
N GLU A 56 -9.09 -6.42 15.46
CA GLU A 56 -9.05 -7.81 15.94
C GLU A 56 -7.90 -8.07 16.94
N LEU A 57 -6.73 -7.46 16.71
CA LEU A 57 -5.61 -7.58 17.64
C LEU A 57 -5.97 -6.98 19.00
N GLY A 58 -6.71 -5.86 19.05
CA GLY A 58 -7.15 -5.26 20.31
C GLY A 58 -5.99 -4.91 21.25
N GLY A 59 -4.81 -4.62 20.69
CA GLY A 59 -3.57 -4.37 21.46
C GLY A 59 -2.78 -5.62 21.84
N ARG A 60 -3.22 -6.82 21.46
CA ARG A 60 -2.47 -8.07 21.61
C ARG A 60 -1.32 -8.15 20.60
N ASP A 61 -0.28 -8.89 20.97
CA ASP A 61 0.81 -9.20 20.05
C ASP A 61 0.36 -10.18 18.97
N LEU A 62 1.06 -10.12 17.84
CA LEU A 62 0.95 -11.12 16.78
C LEU A 62 1.47 -12.46 17.33
N GLY A 63 0.57 -13.42 17.55
CA GLY A 63 0.97 -14.78 17.91
C GLY A 63 1.76 -15.46 16.78
N GLY A 64 2.52 -16.50 17.10
CA GLY A 64 3.34 -17.25 16.13
C GLY A 64 4.76 -16.69 15.97
N ASP A 65 5.30 -16.71 14.73
CA ASP A 65 6.61 -16.12 14.42
C ASP A 65 6.53 -14.59 14.40
N ALA A 66 6.62 -14.01 15.60
CA ALA A 66 6.53 -12.59 15.82
C ALA A 66 7.63 -11.80 15.09
N GLN A 67 8.83 -12.36 14.93
CA GLN A 67 9.95 -11.65 14.31
C GLN A 67 9.75 -11.49 12.80
N SER A 68 9.44 -12.59 12.10
CA SER A 68 9.16 -12.54 10.66
C SER A 68 7.96 -11.64 10.35
N THR A 69 6.91 -11.71 11.18
CA THR A 69 5.72 -10.88 10.98
C THR A 69 6.02 -9.39 11.22
N MET A 70 6.86 -9.07 12.21
CA MET A 70 7.32 -7.70 12.46
C MET A 70 8.17 -7.15 11.32
N ASP A 71 9.05 -7.96 10.72
CA ASP A 71 9.88 -7.52 9.60
C ASP A 71 9.07 -7.31 8.32
N LEU A 72 8.05 -8.13 8.08
CA LEU A 72 7.06 -7.89 7.03
C LEU A 72 6.26 -6.60 7.26
N LEU A 73 5.88 -6.33 8.51
CA LEU A 73 5.13 -5.12 8.86
C LEU A 73 5.97 -3.85 8.65
N LYS A 74 7.28 -3.89 8.96
CA LYS A 74 8.21 -2.80 8.63
C LYS A 74 8.31 -2.57 7.13
N GLN A 75 8.35 -3.63 6.32
CA GLN A 75 8.34 -3.52 4.86
C GLN A 75 7.01 -2.94 4.34
N CYS A 76 5.88 -3.38 4.89
CA CYS A 76 4.57 -2.81 4.56
C CYS A 76 4.53 -1.31 4.86
N LYS A 77 5.03 -0.88 6.03
CA LYS A 77 5.17 0.54 6.38
C LYS A 77 6.04 1.28 5.36
N ALA A 78 7.21 0.74 5.02
CA ALA A 78 8.09 1.38 4.05
C ALA A 78 7.41 1.56 2.69
N ASN A 79 6.66 0.56 2.21
CA ASN A 79 5.90 0.65 0.97
C ASN A 79 4.77 1.68 1.03
N ALA A 80 4.08 1.77 2.18
CA ALA A 80 3.04 2.79 2.40
C ALA A 80 3.63 4.20 2.40
N GLU A 81 4.77 4.40 3.07
CA GLU A 81 5.50 5.66 3.13
C GLU A 81 5.97 6.11 1.75
N LEU A 82 6.52 5.19 0.94
CA LEU A 82 6.90 5.47 -0.45
C LEU A 82 5.68 5.81 -1.31
N SER A 83 4.59 5.07 -1.16
CA SER A 83 3.33 5.33 -1.88
C SER A 83 2.78 6.72 -1.56
N LYS A 84 2.81 7.12 -0.28
CA LYS A 84 2.46 8.46 0.18
C LYS A 84 3.31 9.53 -0.51
N ASN A 85 4.63 9.35 -0.53
CA ASN A 85 5.55 10.32 -1.12
C ASN A 85 5.33 10.47 -2.63
N ILE A 86 5.13 9.35 -3.34
CA ILE A 86 4.83 9.33 -4.78
C ILE A 86 3.53 10.09 -5.05
N PHE A 87 2.41 9.72 -4.40
CA PHE A 87 1.12 10.38 -4.66
C PHE A 87 1.12 11.85 -4.27
N LYS A 88 1.78 12.21 -3.16
CA LYS A 88 1.94 13.61 -2.76
C LYS A 88 2.70 14.41 -3.82
N ALA A 89 3.79 13.86 -4.37
CA ALA A 89 4.58 14.54 -5.38
C ALA A 89 3.80 14.78 -6.69
N ILE A 90 2.99 13.80 -7.12
CA ILE A 90 2.13 13.93 -8.30
C ILE A 90 1.01 14.94 -8.04
N ALA A 91 0.36 14.87 -6.88
CA ALA A 91 -0.75 15.77 -6.54
C ALA A 91 -0.35 17.25 -6.52
N LEU A 92 0.88 17.55 -6.12
CA LEU A 92 1.44 18.90 -6.12
C LEU A 92 1.92 19.39 -7.49
N ALA A 93 2.05 18.49 -8.48
CA ALA A 93 2.47 18.87 -9.82
C ALA A 93 1.29 19.41 -10.64
N PRO A 94 1.54 20.41 -11.52
CA PRO A 94 0.59 20.81 -12.55
C PRO A 94 0.15 19.61 -13.39
N GLU A 95 -1.12 19.58 -13.81
CA GLU A 95 -1.72 18.44 -14.54
C GLU A 95 -0.85 17.98 -15.73
N ALA A 96 -0.39 18.93 -16.54
CA ALA A 96 0.44 18.67 -17.71
C ALA A 96 1.80 18.00 -17.41
N SER A 97 2.29 18.04 -16.16
CA SER A 97 3.58 17.45 -15.77
C SER A 97 3.49 16.26 -14.83
N ARG A 98 2.28 15.85 -14.41
CA ARG A 98 2.07 14.78 -13.43
C ARG A 98 2.68 13.44 -13.84
N SER A 99 2.52 13.04 -15.10
CA SER A 99 3.09 11.77 -15.60
C SER A 99 4.62 11.78 -15.64
N GLN A 100 5.23 12.94 -15.94
CA GLN A 100 6.67 13.11 -15.86
C GLN A 100 7.13 13.12 -14.40
N ARG A 101 6.40 13.81 -13.53
CA ARG A 101 6.69 13.87 -12.09
C ARG A 101 6.66 12.50 -11.44
N TYR A 102 5.70 11.64 -11.83
CA TYR A 102 5.65 10.25 -11.39
C TYR A 102 6.96 9.51 -11.69
N LYS A 103 7.43 9.57 -12.94
CA LYS A 103 8.67 8.89 -13.36
C LYS A 103 9.89 9.38 -12.58
N GLU A 104 9.97 10.69 -12.32
CA GLU A 104 11.05 11.29 -11.54
C GLU A 104 11.02 10.82 -10.08
N VAL A 105 9.86 10.87 -9.42
CA VAL A 105 9.75 10.48 -8.01
C VAL A 105 9.96 8.98 -7.81
N VAL A 106 9.51 8.13 -8.74
CA VAL A 106 9.79 6.68 -8.65
C VAL A 106 11.29 6.40 -8.76
N ARG A 107 12.01 7.13 -9.62
CA ARG A 107 13.47 6.99 -9.76
C ARG A 107 14.23 7.51 -8.54
N GLN A 108 13.80 8.61 -7.95
CA GLN A 108 14.50 9.30 -6.85
C GLN A 108 14.17 8.69 -5.48
N GLU A 109 12.88 8.51 -5.20
CA GLU A 109 12.36 8.14 -3.87
C GLU A 109 11.96 6.66 -3.83
N GLY A 110 11.31 6.16 -4.89
CA GLY A 110 10.83 4.77 -4.96
C GLY A 110 11.94 3.73 -5.10
N ASN A 111 13.19 4.14 -5.27
CA ASN A 111 14.32 3.26 -5.61
C ASN A 111 14.00 2.39 -6.85
N GLY A 112 13.27 2.94 -7.81
CA GLY A 112 12.79 2.22 -8.99
C GLY A 112 11.51 1.40 -8.78
N SER A 113 10.99 1.29 -7.55
CA SER A 113 9.73 0.60 -7.27
C SER A 113 8.54 1.44 -7.68
N THR A 114 7.81 0.97 -8.69
CA THR A 114 6.56 1.58 -9.14
C THR A 114 5.43 1.37 -8.16
N ILE A 115 4.36 2.16 -8.28
CA ILE A 115 3.22 2.06 -7.37
C ILE A 115 2.56 0.68 -7.42
N GLU A 116 2.49 0.03 -8.59
CA GLU A 116 1.99 -1.34 -8.70
C GLU A 116 2.82 -2.34 -7.89
N VAL A 117 4.15 -2.19 -7.85
CA VAL A 117 5.05 -3.04 -7.07
C VAL A 117 4.87 -2.80 -5.57
N LEU A 118 4.84 -1.54 -5.15
CA LEU A 118 4.66 -1.18 -3.74
C LEU A 118 3.33 -1.72 -3.18
N VAL A 119 2.24 -1.51 -3.93
CA VAL A 119 0.90 -1.98 -3.57
C VAL A 119 0.83 -3.50 -3.56
N THR A 120 1.42 -4.17 -4.55
CA THR A 120 1.49 -5.63 -4.58
C THR A 120 2.20 -6.20 -3.34
N GLY A 121 3.30 -5.58 -2.92
CA GLY A 121 4.01 -5.95 -1.70
C GLY A 121 3.12 -5.82 -0.45
N MET A 122 2.36 -4.73 -0.34
CA MET A 122 1.44 -4.52 0.77
C MET A 122 0.25 -5.50 0.76
N ILE A 123 -0.28 -5.83 -0.42
CA ILE A 123 -1.33 -6.84 -0.57
C ILE A 123 -0.83 -8.20 -0.08
N ASN A 124 0.38 -8.60 -0.49
CA ASN A 124 0.97 -9.86 -0.04
C ASN A 124 1.18 -9.88 1.47
N TYR A 125 1.58 -8.76 2.08
CA TYR A 125 1.64 -8.65 3.53
C TYR A 125 0.27 -8.88 4.19
N VAL A 126 -0.78 -8.21 3.74
CA VAL A 126 -2.13 -8.40 4.30
C VAL A 126 -2.62 -9.83 4.15
N ARG A 127 -2.29 -10.49 3.04
CA ARG A 127 -2.61 -11.91 2.83
C ARG A 127 -1.91 -12.81 3.85
N LEU A 128 -0.63 -12.58 4.11
CA LEU A 128 0.13 -13.31 5.13
C LEU A 128 -0.41 -13.02 6.54
N LEU A 129 -0.79 -11.77 6.81
CA LEU A 129 -1.42 -11.40 8.08
C LEU A 129 -2.73 -12.18 8.31
N ALA A 130 -3.48 -12.48 7.25
CA ALA A 130 -4.70 -13.29 7.32
C ALA A 130 -4.45 -14.77 7.61
N GLU A 131 -3.21 -15.24 7.47
CA GLU A 131 -2.83 -16.57 7.94
C GLU A 131 -2.66 -16.61 9.46
N ASN A 132 -2.60 -15.46 10.15
CA ASN A 132 -2.56 -15.42 11.61
C ASN A 132 -3.96 -15.63 12.20
N ASP A 133 -4.11 -16.67 13.03
CA ASP A 133 -5.39 -17.03 13.68
C ASP A 133 -6.00 -15.89 14.49
N ALA A 134 -5.19 -14.96 15.02
CA ALA A 134 -5.66 -13.85 15.85
C ALA A 134 -6.47 -12.80 15.07
N VAL A 135 -6.29 -12.72 13.74
CA VAL A 135 -6.94 -11.69 12.89
C VAL A 135 -7.67 -12.27 11.68
N ARG A 136 -7.43 -13.54 11.35
CA ARG A 136 -7.96 -14.21 10.15
C ARG A 136 -9.45 -13.96 9.93
N ALA A 137 -10.27 -14.14 10.98
CA ALA A 137 -11.71 -14.02 10.87
C ALA A 137 -12.16 -12.59 10.48
N GLY A 138 -11.49 -11.56 10.99
CA GLY A 138 -11.90 -10.17 10.78
C GLY A 138 -11.43 -9.55 9.46
N ILE A 139 -10.48 -10.19 8.75
CA ILE A 139 -9.88 -9.61 7.52
C ILE A 139 -10.10 -10.42 6.24
N GLN A 140 -10.83 -11.53 6.32
CA GLN A 140 -11.00 -12.47 5.21
C GLN A 140 -11.71 -11.86 3.99
N ASP A 141 -12.69 -10.99 4.23
CA ASP A 141 -13.44 -10.31 3.16
C ASP A 141 -12.52 -9.36 2.38
N GLN A 142 -11.69 -8.60 3.09
CA GLN A 142 -10.72 -7.68 2.51
C GLN A 142 -9.65 -8.45 1.74
N VAL A 143 -9.16 -9.57 2.29
CA VAL A 143 -8.20 -10.45 1.61
C VAL A 143 -8.75 -11.01 0.30
N THR A 144 -10.04 -11.31 0.24
CA THR A 144 -10.70 -11.76 -0.98
C THR A 144 -10.69 -10.67 -2.04
N ALA A 145 -11.10 -9.45 -1.69
CA ALA A 145 -11.04 -8.30 -2.59
C ALA A 145 -9.60 -7.97 -3.05
N LEU A 146 -8.62 -8.13 -2.15
CA LEU A 146 -7.21 -7.90 -2.46
C LEU A 146 -6.60 -8.96 -3.41
N ARG A 147 -7.13 -10.19 -3.44
CA ARG A 147 -6.72 -11.19 -4.45
C ARG A 147 -7.21 -10.84 -5.85
N GLU A 148 -8.36 -10.22 -5.97
CA GLU A 148 -8.82 -9.73 -7.27
C GLU A 148 -7.98 -8.53 -7.72
N ALA A 149 -7.65 -7.64 -6.78
CA ALA A 149 -6.79 -6.49 -7.02
C ALA A 149 -5.39 -6.85 -7.54
N ILE A 150 -4.71 -7.82 -6.91
CA ILE A 150 -3.39 -8.26 -7.38
C ILE A 150 -3.48 -8.87 -8.79
N GLY A 151 -4.55 -9.62 -9.10
CA GLY A 151 -4.78 -10.16 -10.44
C GLY A 151 -4.91 -9.06 -11.50
N ARG A 152 -5.60 -7.96 -11.18
CA ARG A 152 -5.70 -6.80 -12.08
C ARG A 152 -4.35 -6.09 -12.24
N LEU A 153 -3.65 -5.82 -11.14
CA LEU A 153 -2.34 -5.15 -11.18
C LEU A 153 -1.30 -5.95 -11.97
N SER A 154 -1.23 -7.26 -11.77
CA SER A 154 -0.27 -8.13 -12.49
C SER A 154 -0.58 -8.30 -13.98
N ALA A 155 -1.82 -8.05 -14.41
CA ALA A 155 -2.21 -8.12 -15.81
C ALA A 155 -2.06 -6.76 -16.55
N MET A 156 -1.76 -5.68 -15.82
CA MET A 156 -1.57 -4.36 -16.41
C MET A 156 -0.16 -4.20 -16.96
N GLU A 157 -0.03 -3.41 -18.03
CA GLU A 157 1.28 -2.95 -18.49
C GLU A 157 1.95 -2.14 -17.38
N SER A 158 3.26 -2.34 -17.22
CA SER A 158 4.06 -1.60 -16.23
C SER A 158 3.97 -0.10 -16.51
N CYS A 159 3.84 0.70 -15.45
CA CYS A 159 3.80 2.15 -15.60
C CYS A 159 5.16 2.75 -16.03
N MET A 160 6.22 1.95 -15.94
CA MET A 160 7.55 2.30 -16.42
C MET A 160 8.04 1.26 -17.44
N PRO A 161 8.69 1.70 -18.54
CA PRO A 161 9.38 0.76 -19.41
C PRO A 161 10.49 0.04 -18.62
N GLU A 162 10.65 -1.26 -18.85
CA GLU A 162 11.78 -2.03 -18.32
C GLU A 162 13.10 -1.41 -18.84
N PRO A 163 14.14 -1.32 -17.98
CA PRO A 163 15.43 -0.78 -18.37
C PRO A 163 16.16 -1.63 -19.43
#